data_AF-A0A937EL46-F1
#
_entry.id   AF-A0A937EL46-F1
#
_cell.length_a   1.000
_cell.length_b   1.000
_cell.length_c   1.000
_cell.angle_alpha   90.00
_cell.angle_beta   90.00
_cell.angle_gamma   90.00
#
_symmetry.space_group_name_H-M   'P 1'
#
loop_
_entity.id
_entity.type
_entity.pdbx_description
1 polymer ?
#
loop_
_entity_poly.entity_id
_entity_poly.type
_entity_poly.pdbx_seq_one_letter_code
_entity_poly.pdbx_strand_id
1 'polypeptide(L)'
;MHLPFLGSGHKKSGDVALPADPEAVAALLSECELLRSQAARAGVRLDDTPDSLEALDQMDPRWRDDADMLSWLGHDAGLYLGTVVVRTVPGAAWQLRPDGDPVVRLVSGRAVDVVPAGLEWAASGVPELSQLYAEIAEG
;
A
#
# COMPACT_ATOMS: atom_id res chain seq x y z
N MET A 1 -37.70 -5.92 -36.15
CA MET A 1 -38.50 -5.31 -35.07
C MET A 1 -37.55 -4.84 -34.00
N HIS A 2 -37.86 -3.65 -33.49
CA HIS A 2 -37.10 -2.80 -32.58
C HIS A 2 -37.12 -3.39 -31.17
N LEU A 3 -35.96 -3.54 -30.52
CA LEU A 3 -35.85 -3.78 -29.08
C LEU A 3 -35.61 -2.42 -28.41
N PRO A 4 -36.58 -1.87 -27.67
CA PRO A 4 -36.44 -0.56 -27.06
C PRO A 4 -36.09 -0.68 -25.56
N PHE A 5 -35.43 0.38 -25.06
CA PHE A 5 -35.24 0.73 -23.64
C PHE A 5 -34.32 -0.14 -22.78
N LEU A 6 -33.06 0.26 -22.70
CA LEU A 6 -32.32 0.40 -21.45
C LEU A 6 -31.44 1.65 -21.54
N GLY A 7 -32.04 2.82 -21.27
CA GLY A 7 -31.28 3.94 -20.76
C GLY A 7 -31.15 3.74 -19.26
N SER A 8 -29.93 3.61 -18.74
CA SER A 8 -29.64 3.73 -17.30
C SER A 8 -28.15 3.93 -17.07
N GLY A 9 -27.78 5.21 -17.00
CA GLY A 9 -26.80 5.73 -16.04
C GLY A 9 -25.41 5.11 -16.08
N HIS A 10 -24.48 5.82 -16.72
CA HIS A 10 -23.09 5.87 -16.31
C HIS A 10 -23.06 6.33 -14.84
N LYS A 11 -23.21 5.38 -13.90
CA LYS A 11 -23.01 5.64 -12.48
C LYS A 11 -21.51 5.85 -12.31
N LYS A 12 -21.16 7.13 -12.23
CA LYS A 12 -19.91 7.65 -11.68
C LYS A 12 -19.61 6.84 -10.42
N SER A 13 -18.69 5.87 -10.54
CA SER A 13 -18.34 4.98 -9.43
C SER A 13 -17.63 5.85 -8.40
N GLY A 14 -18.38 6.23 -7.37
CA GLY A 14 -17.81 6.83 -6.19
C GLY A 14 -16.96 5.76 -5.54
N ASP A 15 -15.66 5.99 -5.54
CA ASP A 15 -14.78 5.78 -4.40
C ASP A 15 -15.27 4.66 -3.47
N VAL A 16 -14.95 3.42 -3.83
CA VAL A 16 -15.36 2.26 -3.02
C VAL A 16 -14.40 2.19 -1.85
N ALA A 17 -14.88 2.67 -0.70
CA ALA A 17 -14.22 2.41 0.56
C ALA A 17 -14.23 0.90 0.79
N LEU A 18 -13.06 0.29 0.80
CA LEU A 18 -12.92 -1.06 1.33
C LEU A 18 -13.14 -0.93 2.84
N PRO A 19 -14.07 -1.66 3.46
CA PRO A 19 -14.08 -1.72 4.91
C PRO A 19 -12.66 -2.14 5.36
N ALA A 20 -12.15 -1.52 6.43
CA ALA A 20 -10.93 -1.95 7.11
C ALA A 20 -11.18 -3.30 7.84
N ASP A 21 -11.75 -4.25 7.10
CA ASP A 21 -12.02 -5.61 7.49
C ASP A 21 -10.67 -6.33 7.54
N PRO A 22 -10.36 -7.01 8.65
CA PRO A 22 -9.22 -7.91 8.74
C PRO A 22 -9.06 -8.85 7.54
N GLU A 23 -10.15 -9.26 6.88
CA GLU A 23 -10.09 -10.13 5.69
C GLU A 23 -9.57 -9.38 4.44
N ALA A 24 -9.95 -8.11 4.25
CA ALA A 24 -9.41 -7.27 3.17
C ALA A 24 -7.92 -6.95 3.39
N VAL A 25 -7.54 -6.69 4.65
CA VAL A 25 -6.13 -6.53 5.03
C VAL A 25 -5.36 -7.83 4.80
N ALA A 26 -5.92 -8.98 5.16
CA ALA A 26 -5.28 -10.28 4.91
C ALA A 26 -5.07 -10.57 3.42
N ALA A 27 -6.00 -10.17 2.55
CA ALA A 27 -5.83 -10.26 1.10
C ALA A 27 -4.67 -9.40 0.60
N LEU A 28 -4.62 -8.12 1.01
CA LEU A 28 -3.51 -7.20 0.70
C LEU A 28 -2.16 -7.70 1.22
N LEU A 29 -2.15 -8.29 2.42
CA LEU A 29 -0.95 -8.90 2.98
C LEU A 29 -0.51 -10.13 2.17
N SER A 30 -1.44 -10.89 1.59
CA SER A 30 -1.12 -12.00 0.70
C SER A 30 -0.50 -11.53 -0.62
N GLU A 31 -0.67 -10.25 -0.98
CA GLU A 31 0.01 -9.66 -2.14
C GLU A 31 1.47 -9.28 -1.82
N CYS A 32 1.85 -9.12 -0.53
CA CYS A 32 3.19 -8.73 -0.09
C CYS A 32 4.20 -9.91 0.05
N GLU A 33 3.94 -11.04 -0.61
CA GLU A 33 4.75 -12.26 -0.45
C GLU A 33 6.21 -12.06 -0.88
N LEU A 34 6.47 -11.27 -1.93
CA LEU A 34 7.83 -11.02 -2.39
C LEU A 34 8.60 -10.21 -1.35
N LEU A 35 8.04 -9.11 -0.85
CA LEU A 35 8.67 -8.30 0.22
C LEU A 35 8.97 -9.14 1.46
N ARG A 36 8.00 -9.94 1.94
CA ARG A 36 8.21 -10.80 3.10
C ARG A 36 9.30 -11.84 2.87
N SER A 37 9.37 -12.42 1.66
CA SER A 37 10.42 -13.36 1.32
C SER A 37 11.82 -12.70 1.30
N GLN A 38 11.92 -11.47 0.77
CA GLN A 38 13.17 -10.72 0.72
C GLN A 38 13.62 -10.27 2.11
N ALA A 39 12.70 -9.75 2.92
CA ALA A 39 12.95 -9.39 4.31
C ALA A 39 13.45 -10.61 5.11
N ALA A 40 12.76 -11.75 5.01
CA ALA A 40 13.16 -12.98 5.69
C ALA A 40 14.56 -13.45 5.26
N ARG A 41 14.92 -13.34 3.97
CA ARG A 41 16.26 -13.64 3.46
C ARG A 41 17.33 -12.69 3.98
N ALA A 42 16.96 -11.45 4.29
CA ALA A 42 17.81 -10.45 4.93
C ALA A 42 17.85 -10.60 6.47
N GLY A 43 17.12 -11.55 7.05
CA GLY A 43 17.01 -11.72 8.50
C GLY A 43 16.09 -10.70 9.19
N VAL A 44 15.31 -9.95 8.41
CA VAL A 44 14.32 -8.99 8.89
C VAL A 44 12.98 -9.70 9.08
N ARG A 45 12.40 -9.56 10.28
CA ARG A 45 11.06 -10.06 10.58
C ARG A 45 10.07 -8.91 10.44
N LEU A 46 9.08 -9.10 9.58
CA LEU A 46 7.96 -8.19 9.40
C LEU A 46 6.79 -8.66 10.28
N ASP A 47 6.35 -7.79 11.19
CA ASP A 47 5.25 -8.04 12.14
C ASP A 47 4.11 -7.01 12.04
N ASP A 48 4.04 -6.30 10.91
CA ASP A 48 3.06 -5.27 10.57
C ASP A 48 3.02 -4.11 11.58
N THR A 49 4.19 -3.77 12.15
CA THR A 49 4.40 -2.62 13.06
C THR A 49 5.24 -1.51 12.41
N PRO A 50 5.28 -0.29 13.00
CA PRO A 50 6.17 0.77 12.56
C PRO A 50 7.65 0.37 12.57
N ASP A 51 8.09 -0.39 13.57
CA ASP A 51 9.46 -0.89 13.69
C ASP A 51 9.87 -1.76 12.49
N SER A 52 8.91 -2.47 11.89
CA SER A 52 9.15 -3.21 10.66
C SER A 52 9.47 -2.30 9.46
N LEU A 53 8.92 -1.08 9.40
CA LEU A 53 9.23 -0.12 8.34
C LEU A 53 10.67 0.38 8.46
N GLU A 54 11.10 0.71 9.68
CA GLU A 54 12.50 1.06 9.95
C GLU A 54 13.43 -0.08 9.55
N ALA A 55 13.06 -1.33 9.87
CA ALA A 55 13.85 -2.50 9.50
C ALA A 55 13.94 -2.71 7.98
N LEU A 56 12.87 -2.41 7.23
CA LEU A 56 12.88 -2.40 5.77
C LEU A 56 13.84 -1.34 5.23
N ASP A 57 13.80 -0.11 5.77
CA ASP A 57 14.68 0.99 5.37
C ASP A 57 16.18 0.66 5.52
N GLN A 58 16.53 -0.25 6.42
CA GLN A 58 17.91 -0.71 6.62
C GLN A 58 18.34 -1.88 5.73
N MET A 59 17.48 -2.39 4.84
CA MET A 59 17.82 -3.52 3.96
C MET A 59 18.84 -3.12 2.88
N ASP A 60 19.78 -4.02 2.60
CA ASP A 60 20.73 -3.87 1.49
C ASP A 60 19.97 -3.93 0.14
N PRO A 61 20.00 -2.87 -0.69
CA PRO A 61 19.11 -2.69 -1.84
C PRO A 61 19.48 -3.50 -3.09
N ARG A 62 19.77 -4.80 -2.92
CA ARG A 62 20.21 -5.71 -3.99
C ARG A 62 19.19 -5.92 -5.11
N TRP A 63 17.92 -5.62 -4.83
CA TRP A 63 16.86 -5.69 -5.84
C TRP A 63 17.02 -4.63 -6.94
N ARG A 64 17.74 -3.54 -6.70
CA ARG A 64 17.83 -2.41 -7.65
C ARG A 64 18.55 -2.76 -8.95
N ASP A 65 19.37 -3.82 -8.94
CA ASP A 65 20.04 -4.32 -10.14
C ASP A 65 19.08 -5.06 -11.11
N ASP A 66 17.84 -5.32 -10.69
CA ASP A 66 16.82 -6.01 -11.47
C ASP A 66 15.53 -5.15 -11.50
N ALA A 67 15.21 -4.63 -12.69
CA ALA A 67 14.09 -3.72 -12.87
C ALA A 67 12.73 -4.36 -12.55
N ASP A 68 12.58 -5.66 -12.80
CA ASP A 68 11.36 -6.38 -12.45
C ASP A 68 11.28 -6.49 -10.93
N MET A 69 12.32 -6.99 -10.27
CA MET A 69 12.33 -7.08 -8.79
C MET A 69 12.11 -5.73 -8.12
N LEU A 70 12.71 -4.65 -8.63
CA LEU A 70 12.50 -3.29 -8.12
C LEU A 70 11.02 -2.92 -8.16
N SER A 71 10.36 -3.17 -9.30
CA SER A 71 8.95 -2.83 -9.50
C SER A 71 8.03 -3.64 -8.57
N TRP A 72 8.23 -4.96 -8.50
CA TRP A 72 7.44 -5.84 -7.65
C TRP A 72 7.67 -5.55 -6.15
N LEU A 73 8.92 -5.37 -5.74
CA LEU A 73 9.24 -5.08 -4.35
C LEU A 73 8.71 -3.71 -3.92
N GLY A 74 8.80 -2.70 -4.78
CA GLY A 74 8.28 -1.38 -4.49
C GLY A 74 6.75 -1.37 -4.36
N HIS A 75 6.05 -2.13 -5.19
CA HIS A 75 4.62 -2.33 -5.05
C HIS A 75 4.28 -2.94 -3.67
N ASP A 76 4.92 -4.05 -3.31
CA ASP A 76 4.71 -4.71 -2.01
C ASP A 76 5.08 -3.80 -0.83
N ALA A 77 6.16 -3.03 -0.93
CA ALA A 77 6.59 -2.08 0.11
C ALA A 77 5.53 -1.01 0.36
N GLY A 78 4.90 -0.51 -0.70
CA GLY A 78 3.78 0.43 -0.61
C GLY A 78 2.57 -0.19 0.09
N LEU A 79 2.16 -1.40 -0.32
CA LEU A 79 1.05 -2.10 0.31
C LEU A 79 1.31 -2.43 1.79
N TYR A 80 2.56 -2.77 2.12
CA TYR A 80 2.99 -3.02 3.48
C TYR A 80 2.91 -1.75 4.34
N LEU A 81 3.43 -0.62 3.84
CA LEU A 81 3.27 0.69 4.49
C LEU A 81 1.80 1.01 4.77
N GLY A 82 0.93 0.86 3.77
CA GLY A 82 -0.49 1.12 3.96
C GLY A 82 -1.14 0.20 4.99
N THR A 83 -0.67 -1.05 5.09
CA THR A 83 -1.16 -1.98 6.12
C THR A 83 -0.74 -1.54 7.52
N VAL A 84 0.52 -1.14 7.70
CA VAL A 84 1.00 -0.60 8.99
C VAL A 84 0.18 0.63 9.38
N VAL A 85 -0.05 1.56 8.45
CA VAL A 85 -0.87 2.77 8.69
C VAL A 85 -2.29 2.40 9.12
N VAL A 86 -3.01 1.57 8.36
CA VAL A 86 -4.40 1.19 8.69
C VAL A 86 -4.50 0.47 10.04
N ARG A 87 -3.48 -0.30 10.42
CA ARG A 87 -3.46 -1.04 11.69
C ARG A 87 -3.15 -0.17 12.91
N THR A 88 -2.43 0.94 12.72
CA THR A 88 -1.83 1.68 13.85
C THR A 88 -2.29 3.13 13.94
N VAL A 89 -2.74 3.75 12.84
CA VAL A 89 -3.26 5.11 12.80
C VAL A 89 -4.80 5.09 12.93
N PRO A 90 -5.38 5.60 14.03
CA PRO A 90 -6.82 5.54 14.25
C PRO A 90 -7.62 6.24 13.14
N GLY A 91 -8.59 5.51 12.57
CA GLY A 91 -9.46 6.04 11.52
C GLY A 91 -8.84 6.05 10.12
N ALA A 92 -7.61 5.54 9.94
CA ALA A 92 -7.10 5.22 8.62
C ALA A 92 -7.82 3.98 8.05
N ALA A 93 -8.16 4.03 6.76
CA ALA A 93 -8.84 2.93 6.08
C ALA A 93 -8.38 2.81 4.63
N TRP A 94 -8.44 1.59 4.10
CA TRP A 94 -8.20 1.34 2.68
C TRP A 94 -9.35 1.85 1.81
N GLN A 95 -9.00 2.29 0.61
CA GLN A 95 -9.95 2.76 -0.38
C GLN A 95 -9.43 2.46 -1.78
N LEU A 96 -10.32 2.05 -2.67
CA LEU A 96 -10.00 1.90 -4.08
C LEU A 96 -10.41 3.14 -4.84
N ARG A 97 -9.45 3.72 -5.56
CA ARG A 97 -9.73 4.79 -6.51
C ARG A 97 -10.51 4.26 -7.73
N PRO A 98 -11.14 5.15 -8.52
CA PRO A 98 -11.89 4.74 -9.70
C PRO A 98 -11.08 4.01 -10.78
N ASP A 99 -9.76 4.19 -10.79
CA ASP A 99 -8.79 3.49 -11.64
C ASP A 99 -8.43 2.09 -11.12
N GLY A 100 -8.76 1.78 -9.87
CA GLY A 100 -8.47 0.51 -9.21
C GLY A 100 -7.27 0.56 -8.26
N ASP A 101 -6.60 1.71 -8.12
CA ASP A 101 -5.40 1.81 -7.29
C ASP A 101 -5.78 1.87 -5.80
N PRO A 102 -5.08 1.09 -4.93
CA PRO A 102 -5.31 1.12 -3.50
C PRO A 102 -4.65 2.35 -2.87
N VAL A 103 -5.42 3.10 -2.10
CA VAL A 103 -4.96 4.24 -1.31
C VAL A 103 -5.39 4.11 0.14
N VAL A 104 -4.65 4.75 1.04
CA VAL A 104 -5.05 4.86 2.45
C VAL A 104 -5.69 6.22 2.68
N ARG A 105 -6.95 6.22 3.14
CA ARG A 105 -7.67 7.43 3.51
C ARG A 105 -7.57 7.67 5.00
N LEU A 106 -7.12 8.88 5.36
CA LEU A 106 -7.01 9.33 6.75
C LEU A 106 -8.29 10.01 7.21
N VAL A 107 -8.45 10.15 8.53
CA VAL A 107 -9.59 10.87 9.14
C VAL A 107 -9.66 12.34 8.72
N SER A 108 -8.51 12.96 8.43
CA SER A 108 -8.41 14.31 7.86
C SER A 108 -9.01 14.43 6.45
N GLY A 109 -9.31 13.30 5.81
CA GLY A 109 -9.79 13.21 4.43
C GLY A 109 -8.67 13.17 3.39
N ARG A 110 -7.40 13.30 3.81
CA ARG A 110 -6.22 13.11 2.95
C ARG A 110 -6.15 11.66 2.50
N ALA A 111 -5.89 11.44 1.21
CA ALA A 111 -5.58 10.14 0.65
C ALA A 111 -4.07 10.02 0.45
N VAL A 112 -3.50 8.90 0.88
CA VAL A 112 -2.07 8.57 0.76
C VAL A 112 -1.91 7.55 -0.36
N ASP A 113 -1.12 7.92 -1.37
CA ASP A 113 -0.73 7.07 -2.49
C ASP A 113 0.43 6.16 -2.07
N VAL A 114 0.11 4.97 -1.58
CA VAL A 114 1.12 4.09 -0.96
C VAL A 114 1.98 3.33 -1.97
N VAL A 115 1.41 2.93 -3.12
CA VAL A 115 2.17 2.22 -4.17
C VAL A 115 3.25 3.11 -4.79
N PRO A 116 2.96 4.35 -5.22
CA PRO A 116 4.01 5.26 -5.68
C PRO A 116 5.11 5.49 -4.64
N ALA A 117 4.74 5.64 -3.36
CA ALA A 117 5.71 5.81 -2.28
C ALA A 117 6.64 4.59 -2.13
N GLY A 118 6.09 3.38 -2.18
CA GLY A 118 6.88 2.15 -2.14
C GLY A 118 7.81 1.97 -3.35
N LEU A 119 7.35 2.35 -4.55
CA LEU A 119 8.17 2.35 -5.76
C LEU A 119 9.33 3.35 -5.67
N GLU A 120 9.07 4.54 -5.14
CA GLU A 120 10.10 5.56 -4.91
C GLU A 120 11.14 5.07 -3.91
N TRP A 121 10.70 4.51 -2.78
CA TRP A 121 11.57 3.86 -1.79
C TRP A 121 12.40 2.73 -2.39
N ALA A 122 11.80 1.84 -3.18
CA ALA A 122 12.54 0.74 -3.80
C ALA A 122 13.62 1.26 -4.76
N ALA A 123 13.34 2.35 -5.48
CA ALA A 123 14.24 2.94 -6.45
C ALA A 123 15.40 3.72 -5.82
N SER A 124 15.13 4.56 -4.81
CA SER A 124 16.11 5.52 -4.26
C SER A 124 16.44 5.28 -2.78
N GLY A 125 15.53 4.65 -2.04
CA GLY A 125 15.55 4.54 -0.57
C GLY A 125 15.02 5.77 0.13
N VAL A 126 14.57 6.79 -0.61
CA VAL A 126 14.07 8.05 -0.05
C VAL A 126 12.80 8.52 -0.78
N PRO A 127 11.77 9.01 -0.06
CA PRO A 127 11.69 9.06 1.40
C PRO A 127 11.67 7.65 2.02
N GLU A 128 12.19 7.55 3.25
CA GLU A 128 12.15 6.31 4.03
C GLU A 128 10.69 5.95 4.36
N LEU A 129 10.37 4.66 4.40
CA LEU A 129 9.01 4.20 4.71
C LEU A 129 8.61 4.58 6.14
N SER A 130 9.57 4.48 7.07
CA SER A 130 9.40 4.88 8.47
C SER A 130 9.16 6.39 8.62
N GLN A 131 9.89 7.22 7.86
CA GLN A 131 9.66 8.67 7.83
C GLN A 131 8.26 8.99 7.31
N LEU A 132 7.87 8.41 6.18
CA LEU A 132 6.56 8.66 5.59
C LEU A 132 5.44 8.19 6.53
N TYR A 133 5.61 7.06 7.21
CA TYR A 133 4.69 6.63 8.27
C TYR A 133 4.55 7.67 9.38
N ALA A 134 5.66 8.24 9.89
CA ALA A 134 5.63 9.25 10.94
C ALA A 134 4.85 10.50 10.49
N GLU A 135 5.10 10.99 9.27
CA GLU A 135 4.37 12.12 8.67
C GLU A 135 2.87 11.85 8.49
N ILE A 136 2.49 10.58 8.27
CA ILE A 136 1.11 10.15 8.19
C ILE A 136 0.47 10.08 9.58
N ALA A 137 1.18 9.54 10.56
CA ALA A 137 0.68 9.37 11.93
C ALA A 137 0.49 10.70 12.67
N GLU A 138 1.23 11.74 12.30
CA GLU A 138 1.09 13.09 12.89
C GLU A 138 -0.08 13.92 12.33
N GLY A 139 -0.62 13.59 11.15
CA GLY A 139 -1.54 14.44 10.38
C GLY A 139 -3.00 13.99 10.31
#